data_AF-A0A8B5YJ81-F1
#
_entry.id   AF-A0A8B5YJ81-F1
#
_cell.length_a   1.000
_cell.length_b   1.000
_cell.length_c   1.000
_cell.angle_alpha   90.00
_cell.angle_beta   90.00
_cell.angle_gamma   90.00
#
_symmetry.space_group_name_H-M   'P 1'
#
loop_
_entity.id
_entity.type
_entity.pdbx_description
1 polymer ?
#
loop_
_entity_poly.entity_id
_entity_poly.type
_entity_poly.pdbx_seq_one_letter_code
_entity_poly.pdbx_strand_id
1 'polypeptide(L)'
;MAKLVFEEGYENLKGTLWINDQEMKINPFKGTEFGPVLTDGSMSAQVEAQFPWGKLKSEKTPIEGEEIEVNLASDKGFMDDMMTAVVNHTKEAAKAFASGNVSGMTMAAPSYQNRLKEVTDGLKSSSTYYKGTYLSTVFDLDSFRLYKEDGQWKTELKGIEKHKSAYYDDYIAPKLKENDSGYTYTLVYSEGKKKWLIEKSDPEAVIDIEHQKEIKNDNPKEYTSAWASAKGAMNNASAGEELTDQKVAFAIEAYLYRLQDAINTNDFGLVRDSLKEGSPLYNDQKKLVTKLYNSGTEEEVVQFSVNSWKQNGREATIKTTEKINIIKGGKEQLKTYHWTYHAAIEDGRLLLTSIE
;
A
#
# COMPACT_ATOMS: atom_id res chain seq x y z
N MET A 1 -11.89 18.39 -43.22
CA MET A 1 -12.36 19.32 -42.15
C MET A 1 -11.93 18.68 -40.83
N ALA A 2 -11.69 19.45 -39.78
CA ALA A 2 -11.27 18.89 -38.49
C ALA A 2 -12.35 19.08 -37.40
N LYS A 3 -12.34 18.24 -36.37
CA LYS A 3 -13.20 18.36 -35.18
C LYS A 3 -12.42 18.01 -33.92
N LEU A 4 -12.85 18.56 -32.80
CA LEU A 4 -12.33 18.21 -31.49
C LEU A 4 -13.09 17.01 -30.93
N VAL A 5 -12.37 16.11 -30.27
CA VAL A 5 -12.93 14.99 -29.53
C VAL A 5 -12.66 15.21 -28.05
N PHE A 6 -13.72 15.03 -27.25
CA PHE A 6 -13.67 15.11 -25.80
C PHE A 6 -14.36 13.87 -25.21
N GLU A 7 -14.00 13.54 -23.99
CA GLU A 7 -14.72 12.54 -23.21
C GLU A 7 -16.16 13.02 -22.89
N GLU A 8 -17.01 12.10 -22.42
CA GLU A 8 -18.38 12.43 -22.05
C GLU A 8 -18.45 13.49 -20.94
N GLY A 9 -19.48 14.34 -20.99
CA GLY A 9 -19.77 15.33 -19.94
C GLY A 9 -19.28 16.75 -20.22
N TYR A 10 -18.57 16.96 -21.34
CA TYR A 10 -18.06 18.26 -21.78
C TYR A 10 -19.08 19.07 -22.61
N GLU A 11 -20.16 18.46 -23.07
CA GLU A 11 -21.08 18.99 -24.11
C GLU A 11 -21.77 20.29 -23.71
N ASN A 12 -21.92 20.50 -22.40
CA ASN A 12 -22.60 21.66 -21.83
C ASN A 12 -21.64 22.79 -21.42
N LEU A 13 -20.34 22.62 -21.63
CA LEU A 13 -19.35 23.63 -21.29
C LEU A 13 -19.37 24.80 -22.29
N LYS A 14 -18.90 25.94 -21.78
CA LYS A 14 -18.55 27.09 -22.61
C LYS A 14 -17.04 27.13 -22.76
N GLY A 15 -16.58 27.35 -23.97
CA GLY A 15 -15.16 27.46 -24.25
C GLY A 15 -14.86 28.15 -25.56
N THR A 16 -13.58 28.33 -25.79
CA THR A 16 -12.99 28.99 -26.94
C THR A 16 -11.95 28.06 -27.54
N LEU A 17 -12.05 27.81 -28.84
CA LEU A 17 -10.98 27.15 -29.60
C LEU A 17 -9.98 28.19 -30.07
N TRP A 18 -8.70 27.86 -29.95
CA TRP A 18 -7.58 28.63 -30.48
C TRP A 18 -6.83 27.76 -31.49
N ILE A 19 -6.54 28.32 -32.67
CA ILE A 19 -5.72 27.69 -33.70
C ILE A 19 -4.53 28.59 -33.97
N ASN A 20 -3.30 28.10 -33.77
CA ASN A 20 -2.07 28.92 -33.86
C ASN A 20 -2.17 30.27 -33.12
N ASP A 21 -2.64 30.22 -31.87
CA ASP A 21 -2.87 31.40 -31.01
C ASP A 21 -3.93 32.40 -31.51
N GLN A 22 -4.71 32.04 -32.54
CA GLN A 22 -5.84 32.84 -33.01
C GLN A 22 -7.16 32.29 -32.48
N GLU A 23 -7.98 33.18 -31.90
CA GLU A 23 -9.30 32.84 -31.40
C GLU A 23 -10.26 32.48 -32.54
N MET A 24 -10.90 31.32 -32.41
CA MET A 24 -11.94 30.86 -33.32
C MET A 24 -13.31 31.15 -32.73
N LYS A 25 -14.22 31.69 -33.53
CA LYS A 25 -15.61 31.99 -33.14
C LYS A 25 -16.51 30.75 -33.16
N ILE A 26 -16.04 29.65 -32.56
CA ILE A 26 -16.77 28.39 -32.45
C ILE A 26 -16.74 27.86 -31.02
N ASN A 27 -17.80 27.21 -30.57
CA ASN A 27 -17.78 26.49 -29.29
C ASN A 27 -17.16 25.09 -29.52
N PRO A 28 -16.02 24.79 -28.90
CA PRO A 28 -15.31 23.52 -29.10
C PRO A 28 -16.13 22.29 -28.69
N PHE A 29 -17.08 22.43 -27.76
CA PHE A 29 -17.82 21.32 -27.16
C PHE A 29 -19.12 20.93 -27.90
N LYS A 30 -19.47 21.64 -28.99
CA LYS A 30 -20.67 21.37 -29.77
C LYS A 30 -20.46 20.42 -30.95
N GLY A 31 -19.29 19.77 -31.04
CA GLY A 31 -18.96 18.86 -32.14
C GLY A 31 -18.94 19.55 -33.52
N THR A 32 -18.69 20.86 -33.55
CA THR A 32 -18.68 21.64 -34.79
C THR A 32 -17.36 21.42 -35.53
N GLU A 33 -17.43 20.98 -36.78
CA GLU A 33 -16.27 20.90 -37.66
C GLU A 33 -15.73 22.29 -38.02
N PHE A 34 -14.41 22.40 -38.20
CA PHE A 34 -13.72 23.63 -38.55
C PHE A 34 -12.61 23.38 -39.60
N GLY A 35 -12.27 24.44 -40.35
CA GLY A 35 -11.26 24.36 -41.39
C GLY A 35 -11.31 25.56 -42.35
N PRO A 36 -10.37 25.62 -43.32
CA PRO A 36 -9.30 24.65 -43.56
C PRO A 36 -8.18 24.70 -42.51
N VAL A 37 -7.62 23.54 -42.14
CA VAL A 37 -6.44 23.38 -41.29
C VAL A 37 -5.48 22.35 -41.92
N LEU A 38 -4.18 22.48 -41.67
CA LEU A 38 -3.17 21.49 -42.04
C LEU A 38 -3.12 20.41 -40.97
N THR A 39 -2.98 19.16 -41.41
CA THR A 39 -2.90 17.96 -40.56
C THR A 39 -1.50 17.34 -40.57
N ASP A 40 -0.48 18.13 -40.89
CA ASP A 40 0.93 17.72 -40.96
C ASP A 40 1.70 18.05 -39.67
N GLY A 41 0.99 18.42 -38.60
CA GLY A 41 1.57 18.86 -37.32
C GLY A 41 2.10 20.29 -37.30
N SER A 42 2.06 21.03 -38.43
CA SER A 42 2.54 22.42 -38.49
C SER A 42 1.59 23.43 -37.83
N MET A 43 0.33 23.06 -37.66
CA MET A 43 -0.69 23.83 -36.96
C MET A 43 -0.96 23.22 -35.58
N SER A 44 -1.37 24.05 -34.63
CA SER A 44 -1.71 23.62 -33.27
C SER A 44 -3.09 24.09 -32.85
N ALA A 45 -3.79 23.24 -32.10
CA ALA A 45 -5.05 23.52 -31.45
C ALA A 45 -4.86 23.68 -29.94
N GLN A 46 -5.64 24.56 -29.34
CA GLN A 46 -5.68 24.75 -27.89
C GLN A 46 -7.10 25.12 -27.48
N VAL A 47 -7.57 24.59 -26.35
CA VAL A 47 -8.93 24.80 -25.88
C VAL A 47 -8.89 25.51 -24.55
N GLU A 48 -9.75 26.50 -24.41
CA GLU A 48 -10.00 27.19 -23.15
C GLU A 48 -11.44 26.95 -22.73
N ALA A 49 -11.67 26.61 -21.46
CA ALA A 49 -12.97 26.17 -20.99
C ALA A 49 -13.28 26.69 -19.59
N GLN A 50 -14.56 27.01 -19.34
CA GLN A 50 -15.03 27.46 -18.04
C GLN A 50 -15.61 26.28 -17.24
N PHE A 51 -14.98 25.98 -16.10
CA PHE A 51 -15.42 24.96 -15.14
C PHE A 51 -15.93 25.58 -13.83
N PRO A 52 -16.60 24.79 -12.97
CA PRO A 52 -17.03 25.23 -11.65
C PRO A 52 -15.90 25.71 -10.71
N TRP A 53 -14.66 25.23 -10.91
CA TRP A 53 -13.49 25.65 -10.13
C TRP A 53 -12.67 26.76 -10.76
N GLY A 54 -12.93 27.11 -12.03
CA GLY A 54 -12.14 28.11 -12.72
C GLY A 54 -12.07 27.89 -14.22
N LYS A 55 -11.28 28.74 -14.87
CA LYS A 55 -11.00 28.67 -16.30
C LYS A 55 -9.74 27.83 -16.50
N LEU A 56 -9.80 26.85 -17.38
CA LEU A 56 -8.64 26.04 -17.77
C LEU A 56 -8.28 26.33 -19.22
N LYS A 57 -6.99 26.27 -19.52
CA LYS A 57 -6.46 26.36 -20.88
C LYS A 57 -5.48 25.21 -21.11
N SER A 58 -5.81 24.33 -22.05
CA SER A 58 -4.97 23.17 -22.39
C SER A 58 -3.59 23.61 -22.87
N GLU A 59 -2.64 22.69 -22.93
CA GLU A 59 -1.45 22.85 -23.76
C GLU A 59 -1.80 22.88 -25.26
N LYS A 60 -0.81 23.22 -26.08
CA LYS A 60 -0.95 23.22 -27.54
C LYS A 60 -0.82 21.79 -28.04
N THR A 61 -1.86 21.30 -28.70
CA THR A 61 -1.88 19.98 -29.36
C THR A 61 -1.60 20.17 -30.85
N PRO A 62 -0.56 19.55 -31.43
CA PRO A 62 -0.36 19.52 -32.88
C PRO A 62 -1.56 18.91 -33.61
N ILE A 63 -1.92 19.48 -34.77
CA ILE A 63 -2.99 18.96 -35.61
C ILE A 63 -2.38 17.96 -36.60
N GLU A 64 -2.57 16.68 -36.32
CA GLU A 64 -2.01 15.56 -37.12
C GLU A 64 -3.10 14.72 -37.82
N GLY A 65 -4.37 15.08 -37.62
CA GLY A 65 -5.51 14.38 -38.18
C GLY A 65 -6.79 15.21 -38.15
N GLU A 66 -7.87 14.62 -38.65
CA GLU A 66 -9.20 15.24 -38.64
C GLU A 66 -9.87 15.21 -37.26
N GLU A 67 -9.48 14.27 -36.40
CA GLU A 67 -9.92 14.17 -35.02
C GLU A 67 -8.76 14.60 -34.11
N ILE A 68 -9.03 15.61 -33.27
CA ILE A 68 -8.02 16.21 -32.41
C ILE A 68 -8.47 16.05 -30.96
N GLU A 69 -7.69 15.29 -30.19
CA GLU A 69 -7.91 15.11 -28.75
C GLU A 69 -7.17 16.19 -27.97
N VAL A 70 -7.92 17.01 -27.23
CA VAL A 70 -7.34 18.09 -26.43
C VAL A 70 -7.52 17.78 -24.95
N ASN A 71 -6.41 17.65 -24.23
CA ASN A 71 -6.41 17.38 -22.80
C ASN A 71 -6.53 18.69 -22.00
N LEU A 72 -7.69 19.00 -21.45
CA LEU A 72 -7.88 20.19 -20.59
C LEU A 72 -7.20 20.06 -19.21
N ALA A 73 -6.87 18.84 -18.77
CA ALA A 73 -6.11 18.62 -17.54
C ALA A 73 -4.62 19.02 -17.66
N SER A 74 -4.13 19.27 -18.88
CA SER A 74 -2.77 19.77 -19.14
C SER A 74 -2.58 21.25 -18.77
N ASP A 75 -3.62 21.95 -18.29
CA ASP A 75 -3.45 23.29 -17.74
C ASP A 75 -2.45 23.27 -16.57
N LYS A 76 -1.36 24.04 -16.69
CA LYS A 76 -0.27 24.03 -15.71
C LYS A 76 -0.72 24.43 -14.30
N GLY A 77 -1.63 25.40 -14.19
CA GLY A 77 -2.15 25.82 -12.89
C GLY A 77 -2.97 24.71 -12.25
N PHE A 78 -3.80 24.04 -13.05
CA PHE A 78 -4.58 22.89 -12.60
C PHE A 78 -3.69 21.72 -12.15
N MET A 79 -2.67 21.35 -12.94
CA MET A 79 -1.73 20.30 -12.55
C MET A 79 -1.03 20.64 -11.23
N ASP A 80 -0.55 21.88 -11.07
CA ASP A 80 0.11 22.35 -9.85
C ASP A 80 -0.82 22.29 -8.63
N ASP A 81 -2.08 22.68 -8.79
CA ASP A 81 -3.09 22.59 -7.73
C ASP A 81 -3.38 21.13 -7.35
N MET A 82 -3.48 20.22 -8.32
CA MET A 82 -3.80 18.81 -8.07
C MET A 82 -2.63 18.07 -7.42
N MET A 83 -1.40 18.29 -7.88
CA MET A 83 -0.20 17.76 -7.21
C MET A 83 -0.10 18.28 -5.78
N THR A 84 -0.36 19.57 -5.57
CA THR A 84 -0.39 20.18 -4.23
C THR A 84 -1.46 19.55 -3.36
N ALA A 85 -2.64 19.26 -3.92
CA ALA A 85 -3.71 18.58 -3.21
C ALA A 85 -3.31 17.17 -2.77
N VAL A 86 -2.65 16.39 -3.63
CA VAL A 86 -2.11 15.07 -3.31
C VAL A 86 -1.05 15.17 -2.21
N VAL A 87 -0.06 16.07 -2.32
CA VAL A 87 0.99 16.22 -1.30
C VAL A 87 0.41 16.59 0.07
N ASN A 88 -0.56 17.51 0.11
CA ASN A 88 -1.23 17.89 1.35
C ASN A 88 -2.05 16.74 1.93
N HIS A 89 -2.76 16.01 1.08
CA HIS A 89 -3.44 14.78 1.46
C HIS A 89 -2.49 13.74 2.05
N THR A 90 -1.35 13.44 1.40
CA THR A 90 -0.39 12.43 1.89
C THR A 90 0.17 12.80 3.26
N LYS A 91 0.42 14.09 3.52
CA LYS A 91 0.83 14.59 4.85
C LYS A 91 -0.28 14.38 5.90
N GLU A 92 -1.52 14.67 5.56
CA GLU A 92 -2.68 14.42 6.44
C GLU A 92 -2.90 12.92 6.67
N ALA A 93 -2.78 12.10 5.62
CA ALA A 93 -2.93 10.66 5.65
C ALA A 93 -1.87 10.01 6.53
N ALA A 94 -0.60 10.42 6.44
CA ALA A 94 0.46 9.91 7.32
C ALA A 94 0.15 10.16 8.81
N LYS A 95 -0.33 11.35 9.15
CA LYS A 95 -0.77 11.69 10.52
C LYS A 95 -2.02 10.89 10.93
N ALA A 96 -3.00 10.78 10.05
CA ALA A 96 -4.24 10.05 10.31
C ALA A 96 -3.99 8.55 10.50
N PHE A 97 -3.12 7.97 9.66
CA PHE A 97 -2.71 6.58 9.72
C PHE A 97 -2.03 6.26 11.05
N ALA A 98 -1.06 7.07 11.46
CA ALA A 98 -0.37 6.89 12.72
C ALA A 98 -1.26 7.14 13.94
N SER A 99 -2.15 8.15 13.92
CA SER A 99 -3.06 8.38 15.04
C SER A 99 -4.26 7.43 15.07
N GLY A 100 -4.56 6.76 13.96
CA GLY A 100 -5.78 6.00 13.75
C GLY A 100 -7.05 6.87 13.79
N ASN A 101 -6.91 8.18 13.47
CA ASN A 101 -7.97 9.18 13.50
C ASN A 101 -8.00 9.98 12.18
N VAL A 102 -9.08 9.81 11.42
CA VAL A 102 -9.27 10.40 10.08
C VAL A 102 -9.99 11.76 10.09
N SER A 103 -10.51 12.20 11.24
CA SER A 103 -11.31 13.44 11.35
C SER A 103 -10.56 14.72 10.96
N GLY A 104 -9.22 14.69 11.03
CA GLY A 104 -8.36 15.81 10.66
C GLY A 104 -8.00 15.88 9.17
N MET A 105 -8.47 14.94 8.33
CA MET A 105 -8.16 14.93 6.90
C MET A 105 -9.08 15.89 6.14
N THR A 106 -8.54 17.02 5.69
CA THR A 106 -9.28 18.07 4.99
C THR A 106 -9.26 17.90 3.46
N MET A 107 -8.28 17.16 2.95
CA MET A 107 -8.08 16.88 1.53
C MET A 107 -8.65 15.54 1.08
N ALA A 108 -9.29 14.78 1.96
CA ALA A 108 -9.86 13.47 1.66
C ALA A 108 -11.40 13.52 1.51
N ALA A 109 -11.93 12.71 0.59
CA ALA A 109 -13.35 12.42 0.51
C ALA A 109 -13.76 11.43 1.63
N PRO A 110 -15.05 11.37 2.01
CA PRO A 110 -15.52 10.45 3.04
C PRO A 110 -15.20 8.97 2.75
N SER A 111 -15.24 8.56 1.48
CA SER A 111 -14.88 7.22 1.03
C SER A 111 -13.45 6.85 1.41
N TYR A 112 -12.50 7.75 1.11
CA TYR A 112 -11.09 7.57 1.48
C TYR A 112 -10.91 7.48 3.00
N GLN A 113 -11.54 8.40 3.75
CA GLN A 113 -11.47 8.42 5.22
C GLN A 113 -11.95 7.10 5.82
N ASN A 114 -13.04 6.52 5.29
CA ASN A 114 -13.56 5.22 5.74
C ASN A 114 -12.57 4.09 5.46
N ARG A 115 -12.03 4.00 4.23
CA ARG A 115 -11.03 2.98 3.86
C ARG A 115 -9.77 3.08 4.74
N LEU A 116 -9.26 4.29 4.96
CA LEU A 116 -8.10 4.49 5.83
C LEU A 116 -8.40 4.06 7.27
N LYS A 117 -9.61 4.38 7.77
CA LYS A 117 -10.05 3.96 9.09
C LYS A 117 -10.09 2.43 9.22
N GLU A 118 -10.69 1.73 8.27
CA GLU A 118 -10.73 0.27 8.23
C GLU A 118 -9.34 -0.35 8.29
N VAL A 119 -8.40 0.16 7.47
CA VAL A 119 -6.99 -0.29 7.50
C VAL A 119 -6.37 -0.05 8.87
N THR A 120 -6.50 1.15 9.43
CA THR A 120 -5.91 1.45 10.75
C THR A 120 -6.53 0.63 11.89
N ASP A 121 -7.82 0.33 11.81
CA ASP A 121 -8.50 -0.49 12.83
C ASP A 121 -8.08 -1.96 12.72
N GLY A 122 -7.81 -2.47 11.51
CA GLY A 122 -7.20 -3.79 11.30
C GLY A 122 -5.76 -3.89 11.83
N LEU A 123 -4.95 -2.83 11.66
CA LEU A 123 -3.61 -2.78 12.25
C LEU A 123 -3.67 -2.73 13.78
N LYS A 124 -4.60 -1.95 14.36
CA LYS A 124 -4.81 -1.93 15.81
C LYS A 124 -5.24 -3.30 16.35
N SER A 125 -6.19 -3.97 15.71
CA SER A 125 -6.70 -5.27 16.18
C SER A 125 -5.64 -6.37 16.12
N SER A 126 -4.75 -6.32 15.13
CA SER A 126 -3.62 -7.24 14.99
C SER A 126 -2.38 -6.87 15.80
N SER A 127 -2.41 -5.77 16.58
CA SER A 127 -1.22 -5.21 17.25
C SER A 127 -0.04 -4.93 16.30
N THR A 128 -0.35 -4.60 15.04
CA THR A 128 0.64 -4.14 14.06
C THR A 128 0.79 -2.62 14.17
N TYR A 129 2.03 -2.17 14.23
CA TYR A 129 2.42 -0.78 14.34
C TYR A 129 3.10 -0.30 13.06
N TYR A 130 2.93 0.98 12.77
CA TYR A 130 3.60 1.67 11.69
C TYR A 130 4.50 2.77 12.26
N LYS A 131 5.69 2.87 11.70
CA LYS A 131 6.57 4.02 11.90
C LYS A 131 7.00 4.50 10.52
N GLY A 132 6.79 5.77 10.20
CA GLY A 132 7.17 6.26 8.88
C GLY A 132 7.21 7.77 8.72
N THR A 133 7.90 8.18 7.66
CA THR A 133 8.11 9.57 7.24
C THR A 133 7.89 9.66 5.75
N TYR A 134 7.01 10.57 5.33
CA TYR A 134 6.82 10.95 3.93
C TYR A 134 7.88 11.96 3.49
N LEU A 135 8.59 11.67 2.40
CA LEU A 135 9.75 12.45 1.93
C LEU A 135 9.44 13.29 0.69
N SER A 136 8.85 12.70 -0.34
CA SER A 136 8.48 13.39 -1.58
C SER A 136 7.50 12.57 -2.40
N THR A 137 6.90 13.21 -3.41
CA THR A 137 6.18 12.51 -4.48
C THR A 137 6.74 12.95 -5.82
N VAL A 138 7.03 11.98 -6.69
CA VAL A 138 7.35 12.19 -8.10
C VAL A 138 6.08 11.97 -8.90
N PHE A 139 5.61 12.99 -9.62
CA PHE A 139 4.39 12.95 -10.41
C PHE A 139 4.69 12.76 -11.88
N ASP A 140 3.82 11.99 -12.56
CA ASP A 140 3.78 11.86 -14.01
C ASP A 140 2.89 12.97 -14.61
N LEU A 141 3.50 13.92 -15.31
CA LEU A 141 2.81 15.05 -15.91
C LEU A 141 1.91 14.65 -17.08
N ASP A 142 2.15 13.50 -17.71
CA ASP A 142 1.36 13.02 -18.85
C ASP A 142 0.11 12.23 -18.41
N SER A 143 0.10 11.79 -17.15
CA SER A 143 -1.00 11.00 -16.56
C SER A 143 -2.28 11.78 -16.29
N PHE A 144 -2.23 13.11 -16.32
CA PHE A 144 -3.36 13.95 -15.93
C PHE A 144 -4.55 13.76 -16.86
N ARG A 145 -5.69 13.38 -16.29
CA ARG A 145 -6.97 13.26 -16.99
C ARG A 145 -8.06 13.98 -16.21
N LEU A 146 -8.99 14.60 -16.93
CA LEU A 146 -10.15 15.29 -16.35
C LEU A 146 -11.39 14.74 -17.05
N TYR A 147 -12.34 14.26 -16.27
CA TYR A 147 -13.49 13.56 -16.79
C TYR A 147 -14.70 13.75 -15.89
N LYS A 148 -15.86 13.32 -16.37
CA LYS A 148 -17.09 13.35 -15.61
C LYS A 148 -17.63 11.93 -15.46
N GLU A 149 -17.83 11.52 -14.22
CA GLU A 149 -18.37 10.20 -13.86
C GLU A 149 -19.52 10.40 -12.87
N ASP A 150 -20.66 9.75 -13.11
CA ASP A 150 -21.86 9.87 -12.26
C ASP A 150 -22.29 11.32 -11.96
N GLY A 151 -22.10 12.20 -12.94
CA GLY A 151 -22.43 13.62 -12.82
C GLY A 151 -21.42 14.46 -12.05
N GLN A 152 -20.34 13.88 -11.53
CA GLN A 152 -19.29 14.55 -10.77
C GLN A 152 -18.03 14.71 -11.60
N TRP A 153 -17.36 15.86 -11.46
CA TRP A 153 -16.05 16.07 -12.07
C TRP A 153 -14.98 15.31 -11.28
N LYS A 154 -14.18 14.53 -11.99
CA LYS A 154 -13.08 13.76 -11.46
C LYS A 154 -11.80 14.06 -12.23
N THR A 155 -10.67 13.94 -11.56
CA THR A 155 -9.37 13.97 -12.20
C THR A 155 -8.49 12.87 -11.66
N GLU A 156 -7.66 12.34 -12.55
CA GLU A 156 -6.68 11.32 -12.22
C GLU A 156 -5.28 11.80 -12.51
N LEU A 157 -4.34 11.40 -11.66
CA LEU A 157 -2.91 11.56 -11.85
C LEU A 157 -2.16 10.42 -11.17
N LYS A 158 -0.97 10.11 -11.69
CA LYS A 158 -0.08 9.08 -11.15
C LYS A 158 1.10 9.72 -10.42
N GLY A 159 1.55 9.04 -9.37
CA GLY A 159 2.75 9.45 -8.66
C GLY A 159 3.39 8.33 -7.87
N ILE A 160 4.69 8.47 -7.64
CA ILE A 160 5.50 7.60 -6.80
C ILE A 160 5.81 8.35 -5.52
N GLU A 161 5.25 7.91 -4.40
CA GLU A 161 5.57 8.44 -3.08
C GLU A 161 6.83 7.79 -2.53
N LYS A 162 7.78 8.61 -2.10
CA LYS A 162 8.98 8.16 -1.39
C LYS A 162 8.75 8.30 0.12
N HIS A 163 8.92 7.19 0.81
CA HIS A 163 8.80 7.12 2.26
C HIS A 163 10.02 6.47 2.87
N LYS A 164 10.25 6.77 4.15
CA LYS A 164 11.07 5.95 5.03
C LYS A 164 10.17 5.36 6.08
N SER A 165 9.89 4.06 6.01
CA SER A 165 8.91 3.42 6.87
C SER A 165 9.28 2.00 7.29
N ALA A 166 8.58 1.51 8.32
CA ALA A 166 8.62 0.15 8.80
C ALA A 166 7.27 -0.22 9.41
N TYR A 167 6.82 -1.43 9.11
CA TYR A 167 5.81 -2.12 9.92
C TYR A 167 6.53 -2.98 10.96
N TYR A 168 5.96 -3.03 12.15
CA TYR A 168 6.53 -3.72 13.29
C TYR A 168 5.41 -4.11 14.26
N ASP A 169 5.72 -4.89 15.29
CA ASP A 169 4.75 -5.36 16.28
C ASP A 169 5.40 -5.35 17.68
N ASP A 170 4.73 -5.98 18.65
CA ASP A 170 5.21 -6.09 20.03
C ASP A 170 6.54 -6.87 20.16
N TYR A 171 7.00 -7.54 19.10
CA TYR A 171 8.14 -8.47 19.11
C TYR A 171 9.30 -8.06 18.20
N ILE A 172 9.03 -7.22 17.20
CA ILE A 172 10.01 -6.81 16.21
C ILE A 172 10.22 -5.31 16.34
N ALA A 173 11.47 -4.87 16.52
CA ALA A 173 11.79 -3.44 16.49
C ALA A 173 11.65 -2.88 15.06
N PRO A 174 11.18 -1.63 14.89
CA PRO A 174 11.03 -1.02 13.57
C PRO A 174 12.40 -0.80 12.92
N LYS A 175 12.63 -1.47 11.79
CA LYS A 175 13.79 -1.22 10.92
C LYS A 175 13.36 -0.42 9.69
N LEU A 176 13.46 0.91 9.81
CA LEU A 176 13.08 1.83 8.74
C LEU A 176 13.88 1.58 7.46
N LYS A 177 13.16 1.47 6.34
CA LYS A 177 13.73 1.38 5.00
C LYS A 177 13.11 2.44 4.11
N GLU A 178 13.91 2.96 3.19
CA GLU A 178 13.36 3.73 2.08
C GLU A 178 12.53 2.80 1.20
N ASN A 179 11.37 3.28 0.79
CA ASN A 179 10.45 2.58 -0.08
C ASN A 179 9.74 3.59 -0.97
N ASP A 180 9.52 3.13 -2.19
CA ASP A 180 8.83 3.85 -3.23
C ASP A 180 7.50 3.12 -3.46
N SER A 181 6.39 3.86 -3.36
CA SER A 181 5.05 3.33 -3.55
C SER A 181 4.38 4.07 -4.70
N GLY A 182 4.09 3.36 -5.78
CA GLY A 182 3.35 3.91 -6.92
C GLY A 182 1.85 3.94 -6.64
N TYR A 183 1.18 5.03 -7.03
CA TYR A 183 -0.26 5.18 -6.94
C TYR A 183 -0.87 5.85 -8.16
N THR A 184 -2.07 5.41 -8.51
CA THR A 184 -3.04 6.21 -9.27
C THR A 184 -3.97 6.90 -8.27
N TYR A 185 -4.02 8.23 -8.29
CA TYR A 185 -4.89 9.03 -7.44
C TYR A 185 -6.13 9.45 -8.23
N THR A 186 -7.31 9.23 -7.66
CA THR A 186 -8.56 9.79 -8.16
C THR A 186 -9.03 10.89 -7.24
N LEU A 187 -9.23 12.09 -7.78
CA LEU A 187 -9.77 13.24 -7.07
C LEU A 187 -11.17 13.54 -7.58
N VAL A 188 -12.05 13.96 -6.68
CA VAL A 188 -13.42 14.38 -6.99
C VAL A 188 -13.63 15.83 -6.60
N TYR A 189 -14.25 16.62 -7.47
CA TYR A 189 -14.58 18.00 -7.17
C TYR A 189 -15.83 18.08 -6.29
N SER A 190 -15.68 18.57 -5.07
CA SER A 190 -16.79 18.83 -4.17
C SER A 190 -17.35 20.23 -4.43
N GLU A 191 -18.48 20.32 -5.14
CA GLU A 191 -19.14 21.62 -5.42
C GLU A 191 -19.52 22.37 -4.13
N GLY A 192 -20.07 21.66 -3.14
CA GLY A 192 -20.47 22.26 -1.86
C GLY A 192 -19.29 22.83 -1.06
N LYS A 193 -18.09 22.26 -1.20
CA LYS A 193 -16.87 22.75 -0.54
C LYS A 193 -15.98 23.58 -1.46
N LYS A 194 -16.31 23.68 -2.76
CA LYS A 194 -15.52 24.30 -3.82
C LYS A 194 -14.05 23.86 -3.81
N LYS A 195 -13.81 22.57 -3.67
CA LYS A 195 -12.45 22.01 -3.64
C LYS A 195 -12.39 20.57 -4.14
N TRP A 196 -11.23 20.20 -4.66
CA TRP A 196 -10.89 18.84 -5.00
C TRP A 196 -10.53 18.05 -3.73
N LEU A 197 -11.00 16.80 -3.66
CA LEU A 197 -10.75 15.87 -2.57
C LEU A 197 -10.26 14.54 -3.13
N ILE A 198 -9.29 13.92 -2.46
CA ILE A 198 -8.83 12.57 -2.82
C ILE A 198 -9.95 11.58 -2.50
N GLU A 199 -10.47 10.91 -3.52
CA GLU A 199 -11.43 9.83 -3.40
C GLU A 199 -10.73 8.49 -3.18
N LYS A 200 -9.64 8.25 -3.92
CA LYS A 200 -8.89 6.99 -3.92
C LYS A 200 -7.40 7.23 -4.14
N SER A 201 -6.59 6.30 -3.62
CA SER A 201 -5.18 6.11 -3.98
C SER A 201 -4.96 4.62 -4.18
N ASP A 202 -5.04 4.18 -5.43
CA ASP A 202 -4.94 2.76 -5.75
C ASP A 202 -3.49 2.41 -6.07
N PRO A 203 -2.91 1.38 -5.39
CA PRO A 203 -1.51 1.05 -5.54
C PRO A 203 -1.22 0.48 -6.93
N GLU A 204 -0.11 0.92 -7.52
CA GLU A 204 0.39 0.47 -8.82
C GLU A 204 1.73 -0.23 -8.62
N ALA A 205 1.86 -1.44 -9.15
CA ALA A 205 3.09 -2.22 -9.01
C ALA A 205 4.26 -1.63 -9.82
N VAL A 206 3.95 -1.02 -10.97
CA VAL A 206 4.93 -0.41 -11.87
C VAL A 206 4.35 0.89 -12.41
N ILE A 207 5.07 1.99 -12.21
CA ILE A 207 4.81 3.27 -12.86
C ILE A 207 6.09 3.65 -13.59
N ASP A 208 5.98 3.84 -14.91
CA ASP A 208 7.04 4.43 -15.72
C ASP A 208 6.75 5.92 -15.88
N ILE A 209 7.74 6.78 -15.63
CA ILE A 209 7.57 8.24 -15.67
C ILE A 209 8.68 8.85 -16.53
N GLU A 210 8.31 9.32 -17.71
CA GLU A 210 9.22 10.06 -18.59
C GLU A 210 9.21 11.56 -18.25
N HIS A 211 8.03 12.19 -18.25
CA HIS A 211 7.87 13.61 -17.92
C HIS A 211 7.47 13.79 -16.46
N GLN A 212 8.48 14.00 -15.61
CA GLN A 212 8.29 14.02 -14.17
C GLN A 212 8.39 15.40 -13.52
N LYS A 213 7.67 15.56 -12.41
CA LYS A 213 7.89 16.64 -11.44
C LYS A 213 7.92 16.09 -10.03
N GLU A 214 9.01 16.34 -9.29
CA GLU A 214 9.09 16.00 -7.86
C GLU A 214 8.64 17.17 -7.00
N ILE A 215 7.75 16.91 -6.04
CA ILE A 215 7.46 17.82 -4.93
C ILE A 215 8.01 17.21 -3.66
N LYS A 216 8.98 17.91 -3.04
CA LYS A 216 9.60 17.49 -1.79
C LYS A 216 8.76 17.92 -0.59
N ASN A 217 8.76 17.10 0.44
CA ASN A 217 8.26 17.50 1.75
C ASN A 217 9.36 18.29 2.47
N ASP A 218 9.28 19.62 2.44
CA ASP A 218 10.31 20.49 3.04
C ASP A 218 10.46 20.31 4.56
N ASN A 219 9.45 19.75 5.23
CA ASN A 219 9.50 19.47 6.66
C ASN A 219 8.99 18.04 6.94
N PRO A 220 9.79 17.01 6.62
CA PRO A 220 9.42 15.62 6.87
C PRO A 220 9.20 15.38 8.35
N LYS A 221 8.02 14.86 8.70
CA LYS A 221 7.67 14.47 10.07
C LYS A 221 7.58 12.97 10.15
N GLU A 222 8.30 12.42 11.13
CA GLU A 222 8.19 11.02 11.49
C GLU A 222 6.94 10.83 12.36
N TYR A 223 6.12 9.86 11.99
CA TYR A 223 4.95 9.46 12.74
C TYR A 223 5.10 8.01 13.20
N THR A 224 4.67 7.76 14.43
CA THR A 224 4.58 6.41 15.00
C THR A 224 3.14 6.16 15.39
N SER A 225 2.64 4.95 15.13
CA SER A 225 1.32 4.50 15.56
C SER A 225 1.06 4.84 17.02
N ALA A 226 0.01 5.60 17.31
CA ALA A 226 -0.33 6.02 18.66
C ALA A 226 -0.63 4.82 19.58
N TRP A 227 -1.13 3.72 19.01
CA TRP A 227 -1.39 2.47 19.74
C TRP A 227 -0.12 1.65 20.03
N ALA A 228 1.05 2.00 19.45
CA ALA A 228 2.33 1.44 19.89
C ALA A 228 2.74 1.96 21.27
N SER A 229 2.31 3.17 21.62
CA SER A 229 2.63 3.80 22.92
C SER A 229 1.68 3.38 24.04
N ALA A 230 0.48 2.90 23.72
CA ALA A 230 -0.57 2.54 24.67
C ALA A 230 -0.32 1.22 25.42
N LYS A 231 0.63 0.39 24.96
CA LYS A 231 1.08 -0.85 25.62
C LYS A 231 2.46 -0.73 26.31
N GLY A 232 2.98 0.50 26.46
CA GLY A 232 4.33 0.73 26.95
C GLY A 232 5.34 0.67 25.81
N ALA A 233 5.86 1.84 25.44
CA ALA A 233 7.01 1.93 24.55
C ALA A 233 8.17 1.13 25.13
N MET A 234 8.54 0.01 24.49
CA MET A 234 9.81 -0.66 24.76
C MET A 234 10.94 0.26 24.28
N ASN A 235 11.43 1.07 25.21
CA ASN A 235 12.75 1.68 25.10
C ASN A 235 13.79 0.56 25.00
N ASN A 236 14.59 0.58 23.94
CA ASN A 236 15.90 -0.06 23.79
C ASN A 236 16.15 -1.31 24.64
N ALA A 237 15.96 -2.49 24.04
CA ALA A 237 16.32 -3.77 24.64
C ALA A 237 17.82 -3.83 24.98
N SER A 238 18.13 -3.74 26.27
CA SER A 238 19.34 -4.30 26.85
C SER A 238 19.11 -5.76 27.24
N ALA A 239 20.18 -6.56 27.14
CA ALA A 239 20.21 -8.00 27.37
C ALA A 239 19.38 -8.50 28.57
N GLY A 240 18.44 -9.41 28.30
CA GLY A 240 17.73 -10.21 29.32
C GLY A 240 16.22 -10.04 29.34
N GLU A 241 15.54 -10.07 28.19
CA GLU A 241 14.07 -10.02 28.18
C GLU A 241 13.47 -11.26 28.84
N GLU A 242 12.57 -11.02 29.78
CA GLU A 242 11.67 -12.02 30.34
C GLU A 242 10.60 -12.36 29.28
N LEU A 243 10.42 -13.65 29.02
CA LEU A 243 9.38 -14.17 28.14
C LEU A 243 8.01 -13.96 28.79
N THR A 244 6.98 -13.89 27.96
CA THR A 244 5.58 -13.88 28.41
C THR A 244 4.87 -15.10 27.83
N ASP A 245 3.75 -15.49 28.44
CA ASP A 245 2.89 -16.57 27.91
C ASP A 245 2.54 -16.36 26.44
N GLN A 246 2.29 -15.11 26.05
CA GLN A 246 1.95 -14.74 24.68
C GLN A 246 3.14 -14.90 23.70
N LYS A 247 4.35 -14.49 24.10
CA LYS A 247 5.58 -14.68 23.29
C LYS A 247 5.83 -16.16 23.02
N VAL A 248 5.68 -17.00 24.05
CA VAL A 248 5.89 -18.44 23.95
C VAL A 248 4.82 -19.09 23.08
N ALA A 249 3.53 -18.75 23.29
CA ALA A 249 2.44 -19.28 22.50
C ALA A 249 2.59 -18.93 21.00
N PHE A 250 2.92 -17.68 20.68
CA PHE A 250 3.12 -17.23 19.30
C PHE A 250 4.30 -17.92 18.63
N ALA A 251 5.42 -18.09 19.33
CA ALA A 251 6.60 -18.77 18.77
C ALA A 251 6.29 -20.25 18.43
N ILE A 252 5.55 -20.94 19.30
CA ILE A 252 5.11 -22.33 19.05
C ILE A 252 4.09 -22.36 17.90
N GLU A 253 3.10 -21.47 17.89
CA GLU A 253 2.11 -21.39 16.82
C GLU A 253 2.77 -21.21 15.44
N ALA A 254 3.63 -20.19 15.33
CA ALA A 254 4.34 -19.89 14.09
C ALA A 254 5.21 -21.06 13.64
N TYR A 255 5.89 -21.73 14.57
CA TYR A 255 6.67 -22.93 14.26
C TYR A 255 5.80 -24.07 13.69
N LEU A 256 4.68 -24.39 14.34
CA LEU A 256 3.80 -25.49 13.90
C LEU A 256 3.26 -25.22 12.50
N TYR A 257 2.50 -24.13 12.32
CA TYR A 257 1.90 -23.83 11.02
C TYR A 257 2.94 -23.78 9.88
N ARG A 258 4.09 -23.14 10.11
CA ARG A 258 5.16 -23.09 9.09
C ARG A 258 5.82 -24.44 8.84
N LEU A 259 5.93 -25.31 9.84
CA LEU A 259 6.45 -26.67 9.66
C LEU A 259 5.51 -27.50 8.80
N GLN A 260 4.19 -27.44 9.06
CA GLN A 260 3.19 -28.12 8.24
C GLN A 260 3.23 -27.63 6.79
N ASP A 261 3.29 -26.30 6.56
CA ASP A 261 3.44 -25.74 5.22
C ASP A 261 4.75 -26.22 4.55
N ALA A 262 5.85 -26.23 5.30
CA ALA A 262 7.15 -26.72 4.82
C ALA A 262 7.08 -28.20 4.42
N ILE A 263 6.45 -29.06 5.23
CA ILE A 263 6.25 -30.50 4.93
C ILE A 263 5.43 -30.66 3.65
N ASN A 264 4.29 -29.96 3.55
CA ASN A 264 3.35 -30.12 2.45
C ASN A 264 3.91 -29.60 1.11
N THR A 265 4.88 -28.68 1.15
CA THR A 265 5.48 -28.04 -0.04
C THR A 265 6.93 -28.45 -0.31
N ASN A 266 7.55 -29.24 0.58
CA ASN A 266 8.99 -29.54 0.60
C ASN A 266 9.89 -28.29 0.70
N ASP A 267 9.40 -27.20 1.27
CA ASP A 267 10.16 -25.96 1.44
C ASP A 267 10.51 -25.69 2.90
N PHE A 268 11.65 -26.22 3.33
CA PHE A 268 12.18 -25.97 4.68
C PHE A 268 12.45 -24.47 4.96
N GLY A 269 12.57 -23.62 3.92
CA GLY A 269 12.77 -22.18 4.09
C GLY A 269 11.65 -21.52 4.89
N LEU A 270 10.42 -22.05 4.82
CA LEU A 270 9.25 -21.49 5.49
C LEU A 270 9.34 -21.55 7.02
N VAL A 271 9.92 -22.62 7.58
CA VAL A 271 10.02 -22.84 9.04
C VAL A 271 11.37 -22.39 9.63
N ARG A 272 12.36 -22.13 8.76
CA ARG A 272 13.75 -21.85 9.15
C ARG A 272 13.88 -20.77 10.23
N ASP A 273 13.10 -19.70 10.13
CA ASP A 273 13.20 -18.54 11.01
C ASP A 273 12.66 -18.79 12.44
N SER A 274 11.95 -19.91 12.65
CA SER A 274 11.48 -20.35 13.98
C SER A 274 12.52 -21.22 14.71
N LEU A 275 13.61 -21.58 14.04
CA LEU A 275 14.60 -22.56 14.51
C LEU A 275 15.96 -21.91 14.68
N LYS A 276 16.71 -22.32 15.70
CA LYS A 276 18.10 -21.89 15.85
C LYS A 276 18.96 -22.62 14.82
N GLU A 277 19.57 -21.87 13.90
CA GLU A 277 20.43 -22.45 12.87
C GLU A 277 21.55 -23.31 13.48
N GLY A 278 21.75 -24.50 12.91
CA GLY A 278 22.74 -25.48 13.38
C GLY A 278 22.30 -26.32 14.59
N SER A 279 21.18 -26.02 15.23
CA SER A 279 20.67 -26.80 16.36
C SER A 279 20.21 -28.21 15.96
N PRO A 280 20.10 -29.15 16.92
CA PRO A 280 19.54 -30.48 16.66
C PRO A 280 18.17 -30.43 15.96
N LEU A 281 17.24 -29.63 16.50
CA LEU A 281 15.90 -29.49 15.94
C LEU A 281 15.93 -28.95 14.51
N TYR A 282 16.77 -27.95 14.22
CA TYR A 282 16.94 -27.42 12.87
C TYR A 282 17.29 -28.51 11.86
N ASN A 283 18.27 -29.35 12.20
CA ASN A 283 18.73 -30.42 11.32
C ASN A 283 17.71 -31.55 11.18
N ASP A 284 16.99 -31.86 12.26
CA ASP A 284 15.98 -32.91 12.25
C ASP A 284 14.73 -32.48 11.47
N GLN A 285 14.26 -31.25 11.65
CA GLN A 285 13.13 -30.72 10.88
C GLN A 285 13.46 -30.59 9.41
N LYS A 286 14.69 -30.20 9.05
CA LYS A 286 15.13 -30.19 7.65
C LYS A 286 15.05 -31.58 7.01
N LYS A 287 15.42 -32.64 7.73
CA LYS A 287 15.30 -34.02 7.24
C LYS A 287 13.83 -34.49 7.22
N LEU A 288 13.05 -34.10 8.23
CA LEU A 288 11.65 -34.49 8.37
C LEU A 288 10.81 -33.96 7.21
N VAL A 289 10.94 -32.67 6.90
CA VAL A 289 10.24 -32.00 5.78
C VAL A 289 10.41 -32.81 4.49
N THR A 290 11.66 -33.07 4.09
CA THR A 290 11.95 -33.84 2.88
C THR A 290 11.46 -35.29 2.96
N LYS A 291 11.59 -35.94 4.12
CA LYS A 291 11.14 -37.33 4.30
C LYS A 291 9.63 -37.48 4.16
N LEU A 292 8.86 -36.61 4.81
CA LEU A 292 7.40 -36.70 4.83
C LEU A 292 6.82 -36.39 3.45
N TYR A 293 7.30 -35.31 2.82
CA TYR A 293 6.93 -34.96 1.45
C TYR A 293 7.18 -36.10 0.47
N ASN A 294 8.41 -36.65 0.44
CA ASN A 294 8.76 -37.75 -0.46
C ASN A 294 7.96 -39.03 -0.20
N SER A 295 7.40 -39.18 0.99
CA SER A 295 6.55 -40.31 1.35
C SER A 295 5.06 -40.10 1.04
N GLY A 296 4.70 -38.94 0.46
CA GLY A 296 3.32 -38.53 0.16
C GLY A 296 2.48 -38.32 1.41
N THR A 297 3.08 -37.78 2.46
CA THR A 297 2.41 -37.49 3.74
C THR A 297 2.24 -35.98 3.88
N GLU A 298 1.01 -35.54 4.07
CA GLU A 298 0.64 -34.16 4.38
C GLU A 298 0.22 -34.06 5.84
N GLU A 299 0.38 -32.88 6.43
CA GLU A 299 0.00 -32.60 7.81
C GLU A 299 -0.75 -31.27 7.95
N GLU A 300 -1.69 -31.22 8.89
CA GLU A 300 -2.48 -30.03 9.24
C GLU A 300 -2.54 -29.85 10.75
N VAL A 301 -2.35 -28.61 11.23
CA VAL A 301 -2.56 -28.27 12.65
C VAL A 301 -4.05 -28.15 12.93
N VAL A 302 -4.60 -29.10 13.70
CA VAL A 302 -6.01 -29.05 14.13
C VAL A 302 -6.16 -28.21 15.39
N GLN A 303 -5.25 -28.38 16.35
CA GLN A 303 -5.28 -27.66 17.62
C GLN A 303 -3.91 -27.75 18.28
N PHE A 304 -3.50 -26.71 19.01
CA PHE A 304 -2.37 -26.82 19.93
C PHE A 304 -2.65 -26.04 21.22
N SER A 305 -1.89 -26.34 22.27
CA SER A 305 -1.86 -25.56 23.51
C SER A 305 -0.48 -25.59 24.14
N VAL A 306 -0.01 -24.46 24.64
CA VAL A 306 1.15 -24.41 25.53
C VAL A 306 0.67 -24.74 26.94
N ASN A 307 1.12 -25.88 27.47
CA ASN A 307 0.71 -26.38 28.78
C ASN A 307 1.44 -25.66 29.92
N SER A 308 2.74 -25.37 29.71
CA SER A 308 3.60 -24.68 30.68
C SER A 308 4.91 -24.30 30.02
N TRP A 309 5.61 -23.28 30.54
CA TRP A 309 6.99 -23.00 30.15
C TRP A 309 7.79 -22.43 31.32
N LYS A 310 9.11 -22.49 31.21
CA LYS A 310 10.07 -21.90 32.16
C LYS A 310 11.23 -21.28 31.40
N GLN A 311 11.67 -20.11 31.82
CA GLN A 311 12.89 -19.47 31.33
C GLN A 311 13.99 -19.55 32.38
N ASN A 312 15.22 -19.79 31.92
CA ASN A 312 16.44 -19.70 32.70
C ASN A 312 17.47 -18.88 31.92
N GLY A 313 17.58 -17.59 32.23
CA GLY A 313 18.45 -16.68 31.49
C GLY A 313 18.04 -16.56 30.03
N ARG A 314 18.90 -17.01 29.11
CA ARG A 314 18.65 -17.00 27.65
C ARG A 314 18.12 -18.32 27.10
N GLU A 315 17.71 -19.23 27.96
CA GLU A 315 17.14 -20.52 27.57
C GLU A 315 15.70 -20.63 28.06
N ALA A 316 14.88 -21.34 27.31
CA ALA A 316 13.51 -21.66 27.71
C ALA A 316 13.18 -23.14 27.47
N THR A 317 12.31 -23.66 28.33
CA THR A 317 11.73 -25.01 28.19
C THR A 317 10.22 -24.86 28.12
N ILE A 318 9.59 -25.41 27.08
CA ILE A 318 8.18 -25.20 26.74
C ILE A 318 7.52 -26.56 26.56
N LYS A 319 6.39 -26.79 27.23
CA LYS A 319 5.61 -28.03 27.10
C LYS A 319 4.34 -27.76 26.34
N THR A 320 4.06 -28.56 25.32
CA THR A 320 2.88 -28.39 24.44
C THR A 320 2.01 -29.64 24.41
N THR A 321 0.76 -29.45 24.03
CA THR A 321 -0.12 -30.51 23.51
C THR A 321 -0.51 -30.11 22.10
N GLU A 322 -0.29 -30.98 21.13
CA GLU A 322 -0.49 -30.68 19.71
C GLU A 322 -1.35 -31.77 19.09
N LYS A 323 -2.37 -31.38 18.32
CA LYS A 323 -3.20 -32.28 17.53
C LYS A 323 -2.95 -32.00 16.06
N ILE A 324 -2.35 -32.96 15.39
CA ILE A 324 -1.97 -32.88 13.98
C ILE A 324 -2.77 -33.92 13.21
N ASN A 325 -3.44 -33.50 12.14
CA ASN A 325 -4.06 -34.42 11.19
C ASN A 325 -2.99 -34.88 10.21
N ILE A 326 -2.76 -36.19 10.10
CA ILE A 326 -1.82 -36.77 9.15
C ILE A 326 -2.60 -37.36 7.99
N ILE A 327 -2.32 -36.90 6.77
CA ILE A 327 -3.04 -37.28 5.56
C ILE A 327 -2.08 -38.03 4.64
N LYS A 328 -2.42 -39.28 4.29
CA LYS A 328 -1.59 -40.10 3.40
C LYS A 328 -2.45 -40.90 2.43
N GLY A 329 -2.31 -40.62 1.14
CA GLY A 329 -3.12 -41.25 0.09
C GLY A 329 -4.63 -41.07 0.31
N GLY A 330 -5.04 -39.88 0.79
CA GLY A 330 -6.44 -39.55 1.09
C GLY A 330 -7.00 -40.16 2.38
N LYS A 331 -6.18 -40.87 3.17
CA LYS A 331 -6.58 -41.36 4.50
C LYS A 331 -6.08 -40.41 5.58
N GLU A 332 -6.99 -39.96 6.41
CA GLU A 332 -6.71 -39.08 7.53
C GLU A 332 -6.51 -39.87 8.84
N GLN A 333 -5.55 -39.42 9.64
CA GLN A 333 -5.32 -39.92 10.98
C GLN A 333 -4.94 -38.77 11.91
N LEU A 334 -5.84 -38.44 12.83
CA LEU A 334 -5.55 -37.50 13.90
C LEU A 334 -4.56 -38.10 14.90
N LYS A 335 -3.47 -37.38 15.18
CA LYS A 335 -2.48 -37.72 16.20
C LYS A 335 -2.40 -36.61 17.23
N THR A 336 -2.28 -37.01 18.49
CA THR A 336 -2.00 -36.11 19.60
C THR A 336 -0.57 -36.34 20.07
N TYR A 337 0.19 -35.26 20.15
CA TYR A 337 1.56 -35.24 20.64
C TYR A 337 1.67 -34.38 21.90
N HIS A 338 2.62 -34.77 22.75
CA HIS A 338 2.98 -34.02 23.94
C HIS A 338 4.49 -33.82 23.90
N TRP A 339 4.92 -32.59 23.59
CA TRP A 339 6.33 -32.30 23.38
C TRP A 339 6.88 -31.39 24.46
N THR A 340 8.17 -31.55 24.73
CA THR A 340 8.97 -30.58 25.47
C THR A 340 10.00 -29.98 24.52
N TYR A 341 9.82 -28.69 24.19
CA TYR A 341 10.79 -27.94 23.40
C TYR A 341 11.81 -27.25 24.30
N HIS A 342 13.03 -27.16 23.81
CA HIS A 342 14.05 -26.26 24.34
C HIS A 342 14.34 -25.15 23.34
N ALA A 343 14.57 -23.93 23.82
CA ALA A 343 14.77 -22.77 22.99
C ALA A 343 15.88 -21.86 23.50
N ALA A 344 16.52 -21.14 22.60
CA ALA A 344 17.44 -20.04 22.90
C ALA A 344 16.75 -18.70 22.63
N ILE A 345 17.05 -17.70 23.45
CA ILE A 345 16.54 -16.33 23.34
C ILE A 345 17.65 -15.45 22.78
N GLU A 346 17.47 -14.97 21.55
CA GLU A 346 18.43 -14.14 20.83
C GLU A 346 17.72 -12.91 20.26
N ASP A 347 18.21 -11.71 20.58
CA ASP A 347 17.63 -10.44 20.15
C ASP A 347 16.10 -10.34 20.39
N GLY A 348 15.65 -10.84 21.54
CA GLY A 348 14.22 -10.85 21.93
C GLY A 348 13.39 -11.96 21.27
N ARG A 349 13.99 -12.81 20.42
CA ARG A 349 13.32 -13.90 19.71
C ARG A 349 13.57 -15.24 20.36
N LEU A 350 12.53 -16.05 20.43
CA LEU A 350 12.58 -17.43 20.89
C LEU A 350 12.82 -18.35 19.69
N LEU A 351 13.99 -18.99 19.64
CA LEU A 351 14.39 -19.90 18.57
C LEU A 351 14.47 -21.32 19.12
N LEU A 352 13.69 -22.25 18.55
CA LEU A 352 13.67 -23.63 19.04
C LEU A 352 14.96 -24.37 18.67
N THR A 353 15.47 -25.19 19.59
CA THR A 353 16.80 -25.81 19.53
C THR A 353 16.76 -27.33 19.61
N SER A 354 15.90 -27.91 20.45
CA SER A 354 15.65 -29.35 20.56
C SER A 354 14.20 -29.62 20.97
N ILE A 355 13.77 -30.88 20.82
CA ILE A 355 12.45 -31.38 21.18
C ILE A 355 12.61 -32.77 21.80
N GLU A 356 11.81 -33.07 22.83
CA GLU A 356 11.74 -34.36 23.54
C GLU A 356 10.30 -34.86 23.70
#